data_AF-Q16W81-F1
#
_entry.id   AF-Q16W81-F1
#
_cell.length_a   1.000
_cell.length_b   1.000
_cell.length_c   1.000
_cell.angle_alpha   90.00
_cell.angle_beta   90.00
_cell.angle_gamma   90.00
#
_symmetry.space_group_name_H-M   'P 1'
#
loop_
_entity.id
_entity.type
_entity.pdbx_description
1 polymer ?
#
loop_
_entity_poly.entity_id
_entity_poly.type
_entity_poly.pdbx_seq_one_letter_code
_entity_poly.pdbx_strand_id
1 'polypeptide(L)'
;DPDLRRQLQYLTQISINHLPEQEFTALNNALGRMQHIYSSTLICPYDQQNCTTGTLSLDPDLYEVMAESQDYDELLYAWKEWRDNTGRFMKNDYAEYVRLMNKAAGVAGFDDMGGLWRDAFEQENFIDEMKRLWSQLKPFYLELHKYVRRELMQIYGDKMDSKNPNIPAHLLGNMWAQAWGNLYNRIKPFKDTVDLDITKNLVEKGYTVKQLFEISNDFYVGLGLPDNSMSYNESLGAVIEKPSDRVVTCHASAWDFCDRKDFRIKMCTRMNMEDFITIHHEMGHINYYLLYKDQPVTLRAGANPGFHEAVGDTIALSVATPEHFRKIGLLDNYESSYENDINALFQKALDRVAFLPFGLVIDMWRWEIFAAKVDFPNWNKRWWELREEYQMVSAPVERDLDAFDPGAKYHIPYDSQYIS
;
A
#
# COMPACT_ATOMS: atom_id res chain seq x y z
N ASP A 1 -21.88 -3.53 31.89
CA ASP A 1 -22.07 -3.04 30.52
C ASP A 1 -20.76 -3.26 29.74
N PRO A 2 -20.73 -4.19 28.77
CA PRO A 2 -19.56 -4.46 27.93
C PRO A 2 -19.11 -3.25 27.10
N ASP A 3 -20.05 -2.46 26.58
CA ASP A 3 -19.74 -1.31 25.73
C ASP A 3 -19.06 -0.22 26.56
N LEU A 4 -19.60 0.07 27.76
CA LEU A 4 -18.97 0.99 28.69
C LEU A 4 -17.57 0.53 29.09
N ARG A 5 -17.37 -0.76 29.34
CA ARG A 5 -16.04 -1.32 29.67
C ARG A 5 -15.06 -1.10 28.52
N ARG A 6 -15.48 -1.33 27.29
CA ARG A 6 -14.64 -1.15 26.10
C ARG A 6 -14.27 0.31 25.89
N GLN A 7 -15.22 1.22 26.05
CA GLN A 7 -14.96 2.67 25.99
C GLN A 7 -13.95 3.09 27.07
N LEU A 8 -14.10 2.60 28.30
CA LEU A 8 -13.14 2.88 29.38
C LEU A 8 -11.75 2.33 29.07
N GLN A 9 -11.66 1.11 28.54
CA GLN A 9 -10.37 0.51 28.13
C GLN A 9 -9.64 1.44 27.15
N TYR A 10 -10.29 1.84 26.05
CA TYR A 10 -9.68 2.74 25.06
C TYR A 10 -9.32 4.11 25.61
N LEU A 11 -10.16 4.70 26.48
CA LEU A 11 -9.87 5.98 27.12
C LEU A 11 -8.69 5.90 28.09
N THR A 12 -8.44 4.73 28.69
CA THR A 12 -7.33 4.52 29.63
C THR A 12 -6.04 4.02 28.99
N GLN A 13 -6.10 3.49 27.76
CA GLN A 13 -4.93 3.05 26.97
C GLN A 13 -4.21 4.26 26.34
N ILE A 14 -3.73 5.15 27.20
CA ILE A 14 -3.13 6.42 26.80
C ILE A 14 -1.62 6.17 26.54
N SER A 15 -1.23 6.18 25.27
CA SER A 15 0.15 5.94 24.79
C SER A 15 0.93 7.27 24.65
N ILE A 16 1.08 7.78 23.42
CA ILE A 16 1.92 8.95 23.09
C ILE A 16 1.56 10.22 23.87
N ASN A 17 0.30 10.38 24.30
CA ASN A 17 -0.17 11.55 25.03
C ASN A 17 0.38 11.66 26.46
N HIS A 18 1.00 10.59 26.99
CA HIS A 18 1.69 10.63 28.28
C HIS A 18 3.19 10.96 28.17
N LEU A 19 3.73 11.09 26.96
CA LEU A 19 5.10 11.53 26.81
C LEU A 19 5.26 12.95 27.37
N PRO A 20 6.35 13.24 28.12
CA PRO A 20 6.73 14.61 28.47
C PRO A 20 6.75 15.51 27.23
N GLU A 21 6.36 16.78 27.39
CA GLU A 21 6.21 17.74 26.29
C GLU A 21 7.43 17.80 25.36
N GLN A 22 8.65 17.78 25.94
CA GLN A 22 9.90 17.77 25.17
C GLN A 22 10.05 16.52 24.30
N GLU A 23 9.68 15.35 24.81
CA GLU A 23 9.74 14.08 24.10
C GLU A 23 8.63 13.95 23.07
N PHE A 24 7.41 14.39 23.39
CA PHE A 24 6.31 14.47 22.43
C PHE A 24 6.66 15.41 21.26
N THR A 25 7.29 16.55 21.54
CA THR A 25 7.79 17.47 20.52
C THR A 25 8.90 16.83 19.68
N ALA A 26 9.82 16.09 20.30
CA ALA A 26 10.87 15.37 19.57
C ALA A 26 10.29 14.30 18.64
N LEU A 27 9.28 13.55 19.09
CA LEU A 27 8.56 12.54 18.29
C LEU A 27 7.92 13.19 17.06
N ASN A 28 7.13 14.25 17.26
CA ASN A 28 6.47 14.96 16.17
C ASN A 28 7.46 15.59 15.18
N ASN A 29 8.59 16.10 15.68
CA ASN A 29 9.63 16.63 14.81
C ASN A 29 10.33 15.54 13.98
N ALA A 30 10.59 14.37 14.57
CA ALA A 30 11.15 13.23 13.83
C ALA A 30 10.17 12.73 12.76
N LEU A 31 8.90 12.52 13.12
CA LEU A 31 7.84 12.15 12.18
C LEU A 31 7.70 13.19 11.05
N GLY A 32 7.62 14.48 11.40
CA GLY A 32 7.50 15.56 10.42
C GLY A 32 8.66 15.61 9.43
N ARG A 33 9.90 15.40 9.89
CA ARG A 33 11.08 15.30 8.99
C ARG A 33 10.97 14.10 8.06
N MET A 34 10.63 12.92 8.58
CA MET A 34 10.48 11.70 7.77
C MET A 34 9.38 11.83 6.72
N GLN A 35 8.20 12.34 7.10
CA GLN A 35 7.09 12.60 6.20
C GLN A 35 7.46 13.63 5.12
N HIS A 36 8.15 14.72 5.51
CA HIS A 36 8.62 15.73 4.59
C HIS A 36 9.55 15.13 3.54
N ILE A 37 10.63 14.46 3.96
CA ILE A 37 11.58 13.78 3.06
C ILE A 37 10.82 12.89 2.08
N TYR A 38 9.91 12.04 2.57
CA TYR A 38 9.14 11.14 1.70
C TYR A 38 8.30 11.88 0.66
N SER A 39 7.61 12.95 1.07
CA SER A 39 6.67 13.70 0.22
C SER A 39 7.34 14.64 -0.77
N SER A 40 8.55 15.13 -0.46
CA SER A 40 9.23 16.18 -1.24
C SER A 40 10.43 15.68 -2.03
N THR A 41 10.86 14.43 -1.87
CA THR A 41 12.00 13.89 -2.63
C THR A 41 11.66 13.86 -4.12
N LEU A 42 12.62 14.33 -4.92
CA LEU A 42 12.64 14.28 -6.36
C LEU A 42 13.95 13.61 -6.80
N ILE A 43 13.94 12.91 -7.94
CA ILE A 43 15.15 12.33 -8.54
C ILE A 43 15.38 12.87 -9.96
N CYS A 44 16.60 12.78 -10.47
CA CYS A 44 16.86 13.13 -11.87
C CYS A 44 16.33 12.03 -12.81
N PRO A 45 15.97 12.36 -14.07
CA PRO A 45 15.67 11.35 -15.09
C PRO A 45 16.87 10.43 -15.40
N TYR A 46 16.59 9.18 -15.78
CA TYR A 46 17.61 8.16 -16.08
C TYR A 46 18.58 8.59 -17.20
N ASP A 47 18.05 9.20 -18.26
CA ASP A 47 18.79 9.69 -19.42
C ASP A 47 19.54 11.01 -19.14
N GLN A 48 19.19 11.72 -18.05
CA GLN A 48 19.76 13.02 -17.66
C GLN A 48 19.95 13.15 -16.15
N GLN A 49 20.92 12.39 -15.64
CA GLN A 49 21.18 12.25 -14.20
C GLN A 49 21.73 13.50 -13.52
N ASN A 50 21.87 14.62 -14.24
CA ASN A 50 22.23 15.94 -13.74
C ASN A 50 21.01 16.88 -13.61
N CYS A 51 19.78 16.36 -13.80
CA CYS A 51 18.53 17.09 -13.68
C CYS A 51 18.40 18.29 -14.66
N THR A 52 19.04 18.25 -15.83
CA THR A 52 18.98 19.37 -16.79
C THR A 52 17.62 19.56 -17.47
N THR A 53 16.85 18.49 -17.65
CA THR A 53 15.49 18.54 -18.23
C THR A 53 14.38 18.60 -17.20
N GLY A 54 14.69 18.53 -15.91
CA GLY A 54 13.72 18.51 -14.84
C GLY A 54 14.00 17.41 -13.82
N THR A 55 12.97 17.09 -13.06
CA THR A 55 13.01 16.17 -11.93
C THR A 55 11.76 15.31 -11.90
N LEU A 56 11.90 14.07 -11.44
CA LEU A 56 10.83 13.10 -11.30
C LEU A 56 10.40 12.99 -9.84
N SER A 57 9.10 13.12 -9.60
CA SER A 57 8.45 12.85 -8.32
C SER A 57 8.02 11.39 -8.22
N LEU A 58 7.80 10.87 -7.00
CA LEU A 58 7.32 9.50 -6.83
C LEU A 58 6.01 9.25 -7.60
N ASP A 59 5.07 10.19 -7.48
CA ASP A 59 3.75 10.16 -8.08
C ASP A 59 3.50 11.48 -8.85
N PRO A 60 3.34 11.44 -10.19
CA PRO A 60 3.10 10.23 -11.00
C PRO A 60 4.36 9.59 -11.58
N ASP A 61 5.48 10.30 -11.64
CA ASP A 61 6.54 10.00 -12.61
C ASP A 61 7.21 8.64 -12.38
N LEU A 62 7.63 8.34 -11.14
CA LEU A 62 8.27 7.05 -10.85
C LEU A 62 7.28 5.90 -10.83
N TYR A 63 6.00 6.14 -10.54
CA TYR A 63 4.98 5.12 -10.68
C TYR A 63 4.82 4.69 -12.13
N GLU A 64 4.79 5.65 -13.06
CA GLU A 64 4.73 5.39 -14.50
C GLU A 64 5.97 4.63 -14.99
N VAL A 65 7.18 5.11 -14.63
CA VAL A 65 8.43 4.42 -14.99
C VAL A 65 8.43 2.97 -14.51
N MET A 66 8.10 2.73 -13.23
CA MET A 66 8.09 1.37 -12.69
C MET A 66 6.99 0.49 -13.27
N ALA A 67 5.86 1.06 -13.70
CA ALA A 67 4.72 0.34 -14.26
C ALA A 67 4.90 0.02 -15.75
N GLU A 68 5.54 0.89 -16.52
CA GLU A 68 5.54 0.84 -17.99
C GLU A 68 6.90 0.51 -18.60
N SER A 69 8.00 0.96 -17.98
CA SER A 69 9.33 0.72 -18.56
C SER A 69 9.64 -0.78 -18.68
N GLN A 70 10.30 -1.11 -19.77
CA GLN A 70 10.85 -2.44 -20.06
C GLN A 70 12.38 -2.41 -20.10
N ASP A 71 13.01 -1.25 -19.86
CA ASP A 71 14.45 -1.15 -19.74
C ASP A 71 14.88 -1.52 -18.32
N TYR A 72 15.59 -2.64 -18.20
CA TYR A 72 16.16 -3.11 -16.94
C TYR A 72 16.99 -2.01 -16.24
N ASP A 73 17.79 -1.25 -16.99
CA ASP A 73 18.73 -0.29 -16.39
C ASP A 73 18.00 0.97 -15.90
N GLU A 74 16.93 1.38 -16.60
CA GLU A 74 16.04 2.46 -16.15
C GLU A 74 15.27 2.07 -14.89
N LEU A 75 14.68 0.86 -14.88
CA LEU A 75 13.98 0.33 -13.70
C LEU A 75 14.93 0.23 -12.50
N LEU A 76 16.17 -0.22 -12.71
CA LEU A 76 17.18 -0.31 -11.68
C LEU A 76 17.55 1.08 -11.14
N TYR A 77 17.77 2.04 -12.04
CA TYR A 77 18.09 3.41 -11.70
C TYR A 77 16.98 4.03 -10.85
N ALA A 78 15.73 4.00 -11.32
CA ALA A 78 14.58 4.56 -10.61
C ALA A 78 14.41 3.93 -9.22
N TRP A 79 14.53 2.60 -9.14
CA TRP A 79 14.43 1.86 -7.88
C TRP A 79 15.50 2.26 -6.86
N LYS A 80 16.74 2.41 -7.32
CA LYS A 80 17.91 2.73 -6.48
C LYS A 80 17.86 4.19 -6.04
N GLU A 81 17.68 5.11 -6.97
CA GLU A 81 17.69 6.55 -6.70
C GLU A 81 16.56 6.94 -5.76
N TRP A 82 15.37 6.34 -5.89
CA TRP A 82 14.30 6.56 -4.92
C TRP A 82 14.74 6.22 -3.49
N ARG A 83 15.39 5.07 -3.29
CA ARG A 83 15.83 4.61 -1.96
C ARG A 83 16.98 5.44 -1.41
N ASP A 84 17.94 5.79 -2.25
CA ASP A 84 19.11 6.57 -1.86
C ASP A 84 18.75 8.02 -1.52
N ASN A 85 17.71 8.58 -2.16
CA ASN A 85 17.24 9.95 -1.93
C ASN A 85 16.07 10.05 -0.92
N THR A 86 15.61 8.93 -0.36
CA THR A 86 14.57 8.93 0.69
C THR A 86 15.04 8.26 1.97
N GLY A 87 14.99 6.93 2.01
CA GLY A 87 15.15 6.13 3.21
C GLY A 87 16.45 6.43 3.95
N ARG A 88 17.57 6.56 3.22
CA ARG A 88 18.89 6.89 3.78
C ARG A 88 18.85 8.09 4.75
N PHE A 89 18.12 9.14 4.40
CA PHE A 89 18.04 10.36 5.19
C PHE A 89 17.10 10.26 6.41
N MET A 90 16.29 9.22 6.51
CA MET A 90 15.32 9.02 7.59
C MET A 90 15.83 8.09 8.69
N LYS A 91 16.95 7.38 8.49
CA LYS A 91 17.39 6.29 9.38
C LYS A 91 17.53 6.71 10.84
N ASN A 92 18.14 7.86 11.11
CA ASN A 92 18.31 8.39 12.47
C ASN A 92 17.01 8.92 13.07
N ASP A 93 16.18 9.60 12.27
CA ASP A 93 14.86 10.06 12.71
C ASP A 93 13.95 8.86 13.07
N TYR A 94 14.05 7.77 12.32
CA TYR A 94 13.33 6.53 12.62
C TYR A 94 13.81 5.89 13.92
N ALA A 95 15.11 5.98 14.26
CA ALA A 95 15.61 5.52 15.54
C ALA A 95 15.07 6.32 16.73
N GLU A 96 15.00 7.64 16.59
CA GLU A 96 14.38 8.49 17.62
C GLU A 96 12.88 8.21 17.75
N TYR A 97 12.19 8.02 16.62
CA TYR A 97 10.79 7.58 16.59
C TYR A 97 10.59 6.24 17.32
N VAL A 98 11.36 5.19 17.01
CA VAL A 98 11.26 3.88 17.67
C VAL A 98 11.46 4.00 19.18
N ARG A 99 12.48 4.76 19.61
CA ARG A 99 12.80 4.99 21.03
C ARG A 99 11.61 5.62 21.77
N LEU A 100 11.04 6.68 21.20
CA LEU A 100 9.93 7.44 21.81
C LEU A 100 8.62 6.66 21.78
N MET A 101 8.34 5.94 20.68
CA MET A 101 7.18 5.07 20.56
C MET A 101 7.22 3.91 21.57
N ASN A 102 8.36 3.25 21.74
CA ASN A 102 8.50 2.22 22.76
C ASN A 102 8.32 2.77 24.18
N LYS A 103 8.82 3.99 24.45
CA LYS A 103 8.59 4.65 25.74
C LYS A 103 7.09 4.89 25.98
N ALA A 104 6.37 5.36 24.96
CA ALA A 104 4.93 5.58 25.03
C ALA A 104 4.16 4.26 25.26
N ALA A 105 4.55 3.18 24.58
CA ALA A 105 3.97 1.85 24.78
C ALA A 105 4.20 1.33 26.21
N GLY A 106 5.39 1.56 26.77
CA GLY A 106 5.71 1.21 28.16
C GLY A 106 4.81 1.90 29.19
N VAL A 107 4.43 3.17 28.95
CA VAL A 107 3.47 3.88 29.82
C VAL A 107 2.07 3.27 29.72
N ALA A 108 1.70 2.74 28.56
CA ALA A 108 0.45 2.01 28.35
C ALA A 108 0.49 0.55 28.82
N GLY A 109 1.60 0.08 29.40
CA GLY A 109 1.74 -1.27 29.97
C GLY A 109 2.18 -2.35 28.97
N PHE A 110 2.71 -1.97 27.81
CA PHE A 110 3.23 -2.90 26.80
C PHE A 110 4.76 -2.91 26.77
N ASP A 111 5.36 -4.04 26.42
CA ASP A 111 6.82 -4.19 26.33
C ASP A 111 7.44 -3.28 25.24
N ASP A 112 6.72 -3.12 24.13
CA ASP A 112 7.11 -2.33 22.98
C ASP A 112 5.89 -1.87 22.17
N MET A 113 6.09 -0.93 21.23
CA MET A 113 5.00 -0.40 20.41
C MET A 113 4.37 -1.46 19.50
N GLY A 114 5.14 -2.46 19.06
CA GLY A 114 4.60 -3.59 18.30
C GLY A 114 3.63 -4.43 19.13
N GLY A 115 3.90 -4.60 20.43
CA GLY A 115 2.97 -5.21 21.38
C GLY A 115 1.65 -4.46 21.45
N LEU A 116 1.71 -3.13 21.59
CA LEU A 116 0.52 -2.27 21.61
C LEU A 116 -0.27 -2.32 20.30
N TRP A 117 0.39 -2.37 19.14
CA TRP A 117 -0.31 -2.50 17.85
C TRP A 117 -1.04 -3.83 17.71
N ARG A 118 -0.39 -4.94 18.09
CA ARG A 118 -1.00 -6.27 18.01
C ARG A 118 -2.15 -6.48 19.01
N ASP A 119 -2.17 -5.73 20.11
CA ASP A 119 -3.27 -5.75 21.08
C ASP A 119 -4.63 -5.40 20.47
N ALA A 120 -4.64 -4.59 19.40
CA ALA A 120 -5.86 -4.24 18.67
C ALA A 120 -6.57 -5.46 18.03
N PHE A 121 -5.87 -6.59 17.87
CA PHE A 121 -6.44 -7.84 17.37
C PHE A 121 -6.94 -8.75 18.50
N GLU A 122 -6.60 -8.47 19.76
CA GLU A 122 -6.99 -9.24 20.95
C GLU A 122 -6.73 -10.75 20.82
N GLN A 123 -5.59 -11.09 20.21
CA GLN A 123 -5.20 -12.46 19.90
C GLN A 123 -3.81 -12.76 20.45
N GLU A 124 -3.72 -13.61 21.47
CA GLU A 124 -2.46 -13.92 22.18
C GLU A 124 -1.35 -14.43 21.24
N ASN A 125 -1.68 -15.33 20.30
CA ASN A 125 -0.73 -15.94 19.37
C ASN A 125 -0.77 -15.32 17.97
N PHE A 126 -1.00 -14.00 17.87
CA PHE A 126 -1.23 -13.32 16.59
C PHE A 126 -0.12 -13.57 15.56
N ILE A 127 1.15 -13.43 15.94
CA ILE A 127 2.29 -13.62 15.03
C ILE A 127 2.35 -15.05 14.49
N ASP A 128 2.16 -16.05 15.36
CA ASP A 128 2.21 -17.45 14.98
C ASP A 128 1.04 -17.82 14.08
N GLU A 129 -0.13 -17.24 14.32
CA GLU A 129 -1.30 -17.43 13.45
C GLU A 129 -1.07 -16.82 12.06
N MET A 130 -0.52 -15.60 11.97
CA MET A 130 -0.18 -15.00 10.68
C MET A 130 0.84 -15.84 9.91
N LYS A 131 1.85 -16.39 10.59
CA LYS A 131 2.81 -17.33 9.98
C LYS A 131 2.15 -18.64 9.55
N ARG A 132 1.20 -19.16 10.33
CA ARG A 132 0.42 -20.34 9.97
C ARG A 132 -0.40 -20.10 8.71
N LEU A 133 -1.15 -19.00 8.64
CA LEU A 133 -1.93 -18.62 7.45
C LEU A 133 -1.02 -18.45 6.23
N TRP A 134 0.12 -17.76 6.38
CA TRP A 134 1.11 -17.65 5.32
C TRP A 134 1.60 -19.01 4.83
N SER A 135 1.93 -19.93 5.74
CA SER A 135 2.42 -21.27 5.37
C SER A 135 1.42 -22.07 4.53
N GLN A 136 0.12 -21.81 4.70
CA GLN A 136 -0.94 -22.46 3.90
C GLN A 136 -1.01 -21.88 2.49
N LEU A 137 -0.76 -20.59 2.34
CA LEU A 137 -0.80 -19.87 1.05
C LEU A 137 0.53 -19.91 0.29
N LYS A 138 1.65 -20.11 1.01
CA LYS A 138 3.01 -20.13 0.45
C LYS A 138 3.16 -21.08 -0.75
N PRO A 139 2.62 -22.32 -0.76
CA PRO A 139 2.71 -23.19 -1.95
C PRO A 139 2.13 -22.55 -3.20
N PHE A 140 0.99 -21.86 -3.11
CA PHE A 140 0.38 -21.19 -4.25
C PHE A 140 1.19 -19.96 -4.69
N TYR A 141 1.68 -19.16 -3.73
CA TYR A 141 2.59 -18.05 -4.03
C TYR A 141 3.86 -18.53 -4.77
N LEU A 142 4.44 -19.66 -4.37
CA LEU A 142 5.64 -20.20 -5.00
C LEU A 142 5.41 -20.62 -6.46
N GLU A 143 4.24 -21.14 -6.80
CA GLU A 143 3.89 -21.44 -8.20
C GLU A 143 3.72 -20.15 -9.02
N LEU A 144 3.07 -19.12 -8.46
CA LEU A 144 2.97 -17.80 -9.09
C LEU A 144 4.35 -17.17 -9.29
N HIS A 145 5.18 -17.15 -8.25
CA HIS A 145 6.55 -16.63 -8.28
C HIS A 145 7.39 -17.35 -9.34
N LYS A 146 7.34 -18.69 -9.38
CA LYS A 146 8.07 -19.49 -10.37
C LYS A 146 7.63 -19.18 -11.79
N TYR A 147 6.33 -19.01 -12.03
CA TYR A 147 5.79 -18.59 -13.32
C TYR A 147 6.34 -17.22 -13.71
N VAL A 148 6.16 -16.20 -12.84
CA VAL A 148 6.59 -14.83 -13.09
C VAL A 148 8.10 -14.74 -13.31
N ARG A 149 8.91 -15.40 -12.48
CA ARG A 149 10.36 -15.45 -12.64
C ARG A 149 10.76 -16.02 -14.00
N ARG A 150 10.10 -17.10 -14.45
CA ARG A 150 10.38 -17.70 -15.77
C ARG A 150 10.07 -16.74 -16.92
N GLU A 151 8.94 -16.03 -16.86
CA GLU A 151 8.60 -15.05 -17.90
C GLU A 151 9.55 -13.85 -17.88
N LEU A 152 9.93 -13.33 -16.71
CA LEU A 152 10.91 -12.26 -16.59
C LEU A 152 12.30 -12.69 -17.11
N MET A 153 12.72 -13.94 -16.87
CA MET A 153 13.97 -14.47 -17.45
C MET A 153 13.93 -14.52 -18.99
N GLN A 154 12.76 -14.75 -19.60
CA GLN A 154 12.63 -14.69 -21.07
C GLN A 154 12.75 -13.25 -21.59
N ILE A 155 12.27 -12.27 -20.82
CA ILE A 155 12.30 -10.85 -21.19
C ILE A 155 13.71 -10.25 -20.99
N TYR A 156 14.32 -10.47 -19.83
CA TYR A 156 15.56 -9.79 -19.42
C TYR A 156 16.83 -10.63 -19.61
N GLY A 157 16.69 -11.93 -19.91
CA GLY A 157 17.80 -12.81 -20.25
C GLY A 157 18.95 -12.76 -19.26
N ASP A 158 20.16 -12.50 -19.76
CA ASP A 158 21.41 -12.51 -19.01
C ASP A 158 21.51 -11.41 -17.93
N LYS A 159 20.61 -10.40 -17.95
CA LYS A 159 20.52 -9.41 -16.86
C LYS A 159 19.93 -10.00 -15.57
N MET A 160 19.27 -11.17 -15.65
CA MET A 160 18.84 -11.91 -14.47
C MET A 160 19.80 -13.05 -14.16
N ASP A 161 20.30 -13.12 -12.92
CA ASP A 161 21.11 -14.24 -12.48
C ASP A 161 20.26 -15.53 -12.40
N SER A 162 20.49 -16.43 -13.37
CA SER A 162 19.82 -17.73 -13.45
C SER A 162 20.00 -18.60 -12.19
N LYS A 163 21.08 -18.40 -11.41
CA LYS A 163 21.38 -19.15 -10.19
C LYS A 163 20.68 -18.58 -8.96
N ASN A 164 20.34 -17.29 -8.97
CA ASN A 164 19.60 -16.68 -7.88
C ASN A 164 18.11 -17.06 -7.99
N PRO A 165 17.53 -17.80 -7.04
CA PRO A 165 16.12 -18.17 -7.08
C PRO A 165 15.20 -16.96 -6.90
N ASN A 166 15.70 -15.84 -6.37
CA ASN A 166 14.90 -14.65 -6.11
C ASN A 166 14.71 -13.79 -7.36
N ILE A 167 13.61 -13.03 -7.42
CA ILE A 167 13.37 -12.05 -8.47
C ILE A 167 14.00 -10.71 -8.05
N PRO A 168 14.77 -10.02 -8.91
CA PRO A 168 15.25 -8.67 -8.61
C PRO A 168 14.07 -7.71 -8.34
N ALA A 169 14.07 -7.04 -7.19
CA ALA A 169 12.91 -6.30 -6.68
C ALA A 169 12.45 -5.08 -7.53
N HIS A 170 13.21 -4.69 -8.56
CA HIS A 170 12.89 -3.59 -9.47
C HIS A 170 12.11 -4.03 -10.73
N LEU A 171 11.95 -5.34 -10.96
CA LEU A 171 11.35 -5.87 -12.20
C LEU A 171 9.87 -6.22 -12.09
N LEU A 172 9.23 -5.89 -10.96
CA LEU A 172 7.91 -6.39 -10.60
C LEU A 172 6.79 -5.37 -10.81
N GLY A 173 6.98 -4.41 -11.72
CA GLY A 173 5.95 -3.46 -12.14
C GLY A 173 5.56 -2.42 -11.08
N ASN A 174 6.28 -2.37 -9.95
CA ASN A 174 5.96 -1.54 -8.80
C ASN A 174 7.24 -1.20 -8.01
N MET A 175 7.34 0.04 -7.50
CA MET A 175 8.51 0.55 -6.75
C MET A 175 8.97 -0.36 -5.59
N TRP A 176 8.04 -1.09 -4.96
CA TRP A 176 8.30 -1.96 -3.82
C TRP A 176 8.09 -3.44 -4.12
N ALA A 177 7.74 -3.81 -5.36
CA ALA A 177 7.35 -5.18 -5.72
C ALA A 177 6.20 -5.74 -4.86
N GLN A 178 5.28 -4.87 -4.42
CA GLN A 178 4.15 -5.27 -3.57
C GLN A 178 2.94 -5.78 -4.37
N ALA A 179 2.80 -5.33 -5.60
CA ALA A 179 1.74 -5.69 -6.53
C ALA A 179 2.37 -5.84 -7.91
N TRP A 180 2.00 -6.89 -8.64
CA TRP A 180 2.63 -7.28 -9.90
C TRP A 180 1.70 -7.11 -11.10
N GLY A 181 0.50 -6.51 -10.91
CA GLY A 181 -0.51 -6.34 -11.96
C GLY A 181 -0.01 -5.62 -13.21
N ASN A 182 0.91 -4.66 -13.06
CA ASN A 182 1.51 -3.94 -14.21
C ASN A 182 2.34 -4.84 -15.15
N LEU A 183 2.69 -6.06 -14.73
CA LEU A 183 3.30 -7.05 -15.61
C LEU A 183 2.28 -7.80 -16.48
N TYR A 184 1.00 -7.78 -16.15
CA TYR A 184 -0.04 -8.64 -16.71
C TYR A 184 0.02 -8.74 -18.24
N ASN A 185 0.01 -7.61 -18.94
CA ASN A 185 0.03 -7.59 -20.41
C ASN A 185 1.29 -8.23 -21.01
N ARG A 186 2.42 -8.17 -20.29
CA ARG A 186 3.72 -8.70 -20.74
C ARG A 186 3.83 -10.20 -20.54
N ILE A 187 3.18 -10.74 -19.50
CA ILE A 187 3.38 -12.12 -19.04
C ILE A 187 2.08 -12.94 -18.94
N LYS A 188 0.97 -12.48 -19.52
CA LYS A 188 -0.30 -13.23 -19.44
C LYS A 188 -0.19 -14.62 -20.09
N PRO A 189 -0.75 -15.67 -19.47
CA PRO A 189 -0.70 -17.04 -19.98
C PRO A 189 -1.21 -17.21 -21.42
N PHE A 190 -2.33 -16.55 -21.75
CA PHE A 190 -2.95 -16.64 -23.07
C PHE A 190 -2.92 -15.28 -23.78
N LYS A 191 -2.14 -15.17 -24.85
CA LYS A 191 -1.88 -13.91 -25.57
C LYS A 191 -3.11 -13.39 -26.33
N ASP A 192 -3.82 -14.29 -27.01
CA ASP A 192 -4.96 -13.98 -27.89
C ASP A 192 -6.28 -13.94 -27.10
N THR A 193 -6.34 -13.06 -26.12
CA THR A 193 -7.50 -12.85 -25.22
C THR A 193 -7.89 -11.39 -25.16
N VAL A 194 -9.13 -11.14 -24.72
CA VAL A 194 -9.64 -9.77 -24.49
C VAL A 194 -8.77 -9.09 -23.44
N ASP A 195 -8.43 -7.82 -23.69
CA ASP A 195 -7.73 -7.00 -22.70
C ASP A 195 -8.66 -6.73 -21.53
N LEU A 196 -8.23 -7.09 -20.32
CA LEU A 196 -9.01 -6.89 -19.10
C LEU A 196 -8.78 -5.49 -18.52
N ASP A 197 -7.76 -4.77 -19.02
CA ASP A 197 -7.50 -3.40 -18.62
C ASP A 197 -8.50 -2.43 -19.25
N ILE A 198 -9.33 -1.81 -18.40
CA ILE A 198 -10.35 -0.85 -18.81
C ILE A 198 -9.80 0.57 -19.04
N THR A 199 -8.51 0.82 -18.79
CA THR A 199 -7.89 2.15 -18.85
C THR A 199 -8.16 2.84 -20.19
N LYS A 200 -7.94 2.14 -21.30
CA LYS A 200 -8.20 2.67 -22.65
C LYS A 200 -9.68 3.05 -22.84
N ASN A 201 -10.59 2.20 -22.36
CA ASN A 201 -12.03 2.44 -22.48
C ASN A 201 -12.49 3.63 -21.63
N LEU A 202 -11.90 3.84 -20.45
CA LEU A 202 -12.16 5.01 -19.62
C LEU A 202 -11.82 6.31 -20.37
N VAL A 203 -10.63 6.36 -20.99
CA VAL A 203 -10.15 7.51 -21.76
C VAL A 203 -10.97 7.73 -23.03
N GLU A 204 -11.18 6.68 -23.84
CA GLU A 204 -11.90 6.78 -25.12
C GLU A 204 -13.37 7.18 -24.95
N LYS A 205 -14.00 6.78 -23.83
CA LYS A 205 -15.38 7.17 -23.50
C LYS A 205 -15.47 8.54 -22.82
N GLY A 206 -14.33 9.22 -22.58
CA GLY A 206 -14.29 10.57 -22.03
C GLY A 206 -14.78 10.65 -20.59
N TYR A 207 -14.49 9.64 -19.75
CA TYR A 207 -14.78 9.71 -18.33
C TYR A 207 -13.96 10.80 -17.65
N THR A 208 -14.57 11.46 -16.67
CA THR A 208 -13.91 12.37 -15.73
C THR A 208 -13.66 11.68 -14.40
N VAL A 209 -12.70 12.16 -13.62
CA VAL A 209 -12.41 11.60 -12.29
C VAL A 209 -13.66 11.59 -11.42
N LYS A 210 -14.42 12.69 -11.39
CA LYS A 210 -15.68 12.77 -10.65
C LYS A 210 -16.68 11.67 -11.04
N GLN A 211 -16.81 11.34 -12.32
CA GLN A 211 -17.71 10.27 -12.76
C GLN A 211 -17.26 8.89 -12.26
N LEU A 212 -15.96 8.65 -12.06
CA LEU A 212 -15.47 7.40 -11.48
C LEU A 212 -15.95 7.24 -10.02
N PHE A 213 -15.90 8.33 -9.24
CA PHE A 213 -16.46 8.36 -7.89
C PHE A 213 -17.99 8.21 -7.87
N GLU A 214 -18.69 8.84 -8.82
CA GLU A 214 -20.14 8.69 -8.96
C GLU A 214 -20.54 7.23 -9.26
N ILE A 215 -19.82 6.55 -10.16
CA ILE A 215 -20.02 5.11 -10.44
C ILE A 215 -19.84 4.29 -9.16
N SER A 216 -18.83 4.60 -8.36
CA SER A 216 -18.58 3.91 -7.11
C SER A 216 -19.68 4.17 -6.08
N ASN A 217 -20.14 5.42 -5.92
CA ASN A 217 -21.30 5.74 -5.07
C ASN A 217 -22.53 4.93 -5.50
N ASP A 218 -22.83 4.90 -6.80
CA ASP A 218 -23.97 4.14 -7.35
C ASP A 218 -23.85 2.64 -7.08
N PHE A 219 -22.63 2.08 -7.08
CA PHE A 219 -22.39 0.70 -6.69
C PHE A 219 -22.80 0.45 -5.24
N TYR A 220 -22.33 1.29 -4.31
CA TYR A 220 -22.65 1.19 -2.88
C TYR A 220 -24.15 1.39 -2.61
N VAL A 221 -24.76 2.44 -3.19
CA VAL A 221 -26.21 2.68 -3.10
C VAL A 221 -27.00 1.52 -3.69
N GLY A 222 -26.53 0.93 -4.78
CA GLY A 222 -27.14 -0.25 -5.40
C GLY A 222 -27.15 -1.51 -4.50
N LEU A 223 -26.22 -1.61 -3.55
CA LEU A 223 -26.24 -2.64 -2.50
C LEU A 223 -27.19 -2.32 -1.34
N GLY A 224 -27.82 -1.14 -1.34
CA GLY A 224 -28.64 -0.62 -0.24
C GLY A 224 -27.81 0.05 0.86
N LEU A 225 -26.55 0.39 0.59
CA LEU A 225 -25.70 1.13 1.52
C LEU A 225 -25.94 2.65 1.39
N PRO A 226 -25.54 3.46 2.39
CA PRO A 226 -25.75 4.90 2.36
C PRO A 226 -25.09 5.60 1.15
N ASP A 227 -25.73 6.65 0.67
CA ASP A 227 -25.09 7.59 -0.25
C ASP A 227 -23.85 8.20 0.42
N ASN A 228 -22.74 8.18 -0.30
CA ASN A 228 -21.44 8.67 0.18
C ASN A 228 -20.89 9.80 -0.71
N SER A 229 -21.77 10.48 -1.45
CA SER A 229 -21.41 11.51 -2.44
C SER A 229 -20.69 12.73 -1.84
N MET A 230 -20.86 12.96 -0.54
CA MET A 230 -20.15 14.03 0.17
C MET A 230 -18.63 13.83 0.16
N SER A 231 -18.18 12.58 0.08
CA SER A 231 -16.77 12.21 0.24
C SER A 231 -15.85 12.71 -0.85
N TYR A 232 -16.38 12.95 -2.05
CA TYR A 232 -15.65 13.48 -3.19
C TYR A 232 -16.12 14.89 -3.57
N ASN A 233 -16.78 15.60 -2.65
CA ASN A 233 -17.18 16.98 -2.89
C ASN A 233 -16.01 17.94 -2.65
N GLU A 234 -15.40 18.41 -3.74
CA GLU A 234 -14.28 19.37 -3.72
C GLU A 234 -14.64 20.70 -3.04
N SER A 235 -15.92 21.12 -3.06
CA SER A 235 -16.36 22.33 -2.35
C SER A 235 -16.31 22.18 -0.83
N LEU A 236 -16.33 20.96 -0.31
CA LEU A 236 -16.07 20.66 1.10
C LEU A 236 -14.57 20.54 1.37
N GLY A 237 -13.73 20.45 0.34
CA GLY A 237 -12.29 20.27 0.46
C GLY A 237 -11.81 18.83 0.34
N ALA A 238 -12.61 17.94 -0.25
CA ALA A 238 -12.10 16.66 -0.76
C ALA A 238 -11.06 16.92 -1.86
N VAL A 239 -10.07 16.04 -1.97
CA VAL A 239 -9.04 16.10 -3.01
C VAL A 239 -9.14 14.81 -3.80
N ILE A 240 -9.73 14.88 -5.00
CA ILE A 240 -9.89 13.71 -5.89
C ILE A 240 -8.95 13.78 -7.11
N GLU A 241 -8.33 14.93 -7.36
CA GLU A 241 -7.31 15.13 -8.37
C GLU A 241 -6.10 15.83 -7.74
N LYS A 242 -4.91 15.62 -8.31
CA LYS A 242 -3.69 16.28 -7.83
C LYS A 242 -3.79 17.79 -8.09
N PRO A 243 -3.77 18.64 -7.06
CA PRO A 243 -3.80 20.09 -7.25
C PRO A 243 -2.48 20.58 -7.88
N SER A 244 -2.58 21.58 -8.74
CA SER A 244 -1.41 22.19 -9.42
C SER A 244 -0.77 23.35 -8.65
N ASP A 245 -1.46 23.87 -7.63
CA ASP A 245 -1.07 25.07 -6.87
C ASP A 245 -0.34 24.76 -5.55
N ARG A 246 -0.27 23.49 -5.13
CA ARG A 246 0.32 23.09 -3.85
C ARG A 246 0.83 21.65 -3.85
N VAL A 247 1.78 21.38 -2.97
CA VAL A 247 2.25 20.01 -2.69
C VAL A 247 1.25 19.31 -1.78
N VAL A 248 0.85 18.10 -2.15
CA VAL A 248 -0.01 17.22 -1.34
C VAL A 248 0.55 15.81 -1.29
N THR A 249 0.26 15.09 -0.21
CA THR A 249 0.51 13.65 -0.14
C THR A 249 -0.52 12.92 -1.00
N CYS A 250 -0.08 12.29 -2.09
CA CYS A 250 -0.98 11.67 -3.07
C CYS A 250 -1.50 10.28 -2.70
N HIS A 251 -0.88 9.59 -1.74
CA HIS A 251 -1.35 8.27 -1.28
C HIS A 251 -2.82 8.34 -0.87
N ALA A 252 -3.66 7.49 -1.46
CA ALA A 252 -5.11 7.49 -1.22
C ALA A 252 -5.42 7.32 0.28
N SER A 253 -6.44 8.04 0.75
CA SER A 253 -6.99 7.84 2.09
C SER A 253 -8.39 8.41 2.24
N ALA A 254 -9.18 7.77 3.09
CA ALA A 254 -10.49 8.19 3.56
C ALA A 254 -10.42 8.80 4.97
N TRP A 255 -11.28 9.78 5.24
CA TRP A 255 -11.24 10.59 6.47
C TRP A 255 -12.62 10.73 7.10
N ASP A 256 -12.75 10.40 8.38
CA ASP A 256 -13.88 10.73 9.26
C ASP A 256 -13.51 11.93 10.14
N PHE A 257 -14.22 13.06 10.02
CA PHE A 257 -13.98 14.27 10.82
C PHE A 257 -14.65 14.22 12.21
N CYS A 258 -15.19 13.07 12.59
CA CYS A 258 -15.79 12.74 13.89
C CYS A 258 -17.07 13.52 14.25
N ASP A 259 -17.56 14.38 13.36
CA ASP A 259 -18.76 15.21 13.56
C ASP A 259 -20.07 14.53 13.08
N ARG A 260 -19.94 13.30 12.53
CA ARG A 260 -21.02 12.46 11.98
C ARG A 260 -21.61 12.95 10.65
N LYS A 261 -21.00 13.94 10.01
CA LYS A 261 -21.52 14.60 8.80
C LYS A 261 -20.48 14.72 7.71
N ASP A 262 -19.24 15.02 8.09
CA ASP A 262 -18.16 15.33 7.18
C ASP A 262 -17.20 14.14 7.07
N PHE A 263 -17.21 13.54 5.89
CA PHE A 263 -16.37 12.42 5.50
C PHE A 263 -15.77 12.76 4.14
N ARG A 264 -14.48 12.53 3.93
CA ARG A 264 -13.76 12.99 2.72
C ARG A 264 -12.74 11.99 2.24
N ILE A 265 -12.47 12.02 0.93
CA ILE A 265 -11.37 11.29 0.29
C ILE A 265 -10.27 12.27 -0.11
N LYS A 266 -9.01 11.81 0.04
CA LYS A 266 -7.81 12.48 -0.44
C LYS A 266 -6.99 11.51 -1.30
N MET A 267 -7.15 11.58 -2.62
CA MET A 267 -6.48 10.74 -3.61
C MET A 267 -6.08 11.60 -4.83
N CYS A 268 -4.87 11.39 -5.36
CA CYS A 268 -4.46 11.97 -6.64
C CYS A 268 -4.88 11.03 -7.78
N THR A 269 -6.18 10.97 -8.08
CA THR A 269 -6.72 9.97 -9.02
C THR A 269 -6.22 10.18 -10.44
N ARG A 270 -5.76 9.09 -11.06
CA ARG A 270 -5.38 8.96 -12.46
C ARG A 270 -6.48 8.23 -13.22
N MET A 271 -6.58 8.49 -14.53
CA MET A 271 -7.59 7.86 -15.40
C MET A 271 -7.15 6.46 -15.84
N ASN A 272 -7.12 5.50 -14.91
CA ASN A 272 -6.73 4.12 -15.18
C ASN A 272 -7.52 3.10 -14.32
N MET A 273 -7.40 1.82 -14.65
CA MET A 273 -8.09 0.73 -13.94
C MET A 273 -7.65 0.59 -12.47
N GLU A 274 -6.36 0.77 -12.16
CA GLU A 274 -5.82 0.68 -10.81
C GLU A 274 -6.50 1.67 -9.87
N ASP A 275 -6.57 2.93 -10.28
CA ASP A 275 -7.17 4.00 -9.50
C ASP A 275 -8.70 3.88 -9.48
N PHE A 276 -9.34 3.39 -10.55
CA PHE A 276 -10.77 3.06 -10.54
C PHE A 276 -11.13 2.03 -9.44
N ILE A 277 -10.30 1.00 -9.27
CA ILE A 277 -10.47 0.01 -8.21
C ILE A 277 -10.18 0.62 -6.84
N THR A 278 -9.13 1.45 -6.73
CA THR A 278 -8.76 2.15 -5.50
C THR A 278 -9.88 3.06 -5.00
N ILE A 279 -10.59 3.77 -5.89
CA ILE A 279 -11.77 4.58 -5.54
C ILE A 279 -12.81 3.74 -4.79
N HIS A 280 -13.09 2.51 -5.26
CA HIS A 280 -14.05 1.62 -4.61
C HIS A 280 -13.58 1.14 -3.24
N HIS A 281 -12.28 0.92 -3.08
CA HIS A 281 -11.67 0.59 -1.79
C HIS A 281 -11.87 1.75 -0.78
N GLU A 282 -11.46 2.98 -1.15
CA GLU A 282 -11.56 4.15 -0.27
C GLU A 282 -13.01 4.51 0.08
N MET A 283 -13.93 4.38 -0.88
CA MET A 283 -15.36 4.61 -0.65
C MET A 283 -16.00 3.51 0.23
N GLY A 284 -15.32 2.38 0.40
CA GLY A 284 -15.67 1.35 1.37
C GLY A 284 -15.41 1.82 2.80
N HIS A 285 -14.28 2.48 3.06
CA HIS A 285 -14.02 3.12 4.35
C HIS A 285 -15.06 4.18 4.67
N ILE A 286 -15.41 5.05 3.71
CA ILE A 286 -16.47 6.06 3.89
C ILE A 286 -17.81 5.41 4.26
N ASN A 287 -18.20 4.32 3.59
CA ASN A 287 -19.43 3.59 3.96
C ASN A 287 -19.34 3.02 5.37
N TYR A 288 -18.19 2.48 5.77
CA TYR A 288 -17.99 1.99 7.13
C TYR A 288 -18.17 3.13 8.14
N TYR A 289 -17.59 4.30 7.88
CA TYR A 289 -17.76 5.51 8.68
C TYR A 289 -19.23 5.90 8.84
N LEU A 290 -19.95 5.96 7.72
CA LEU A 290 -21.37 6.31 7.69
C LEU A 290 -22.22 5.33 8.51
N LEU A 291 -21.91 4.04 8.48
CA LEU A 291 -22.66 2.99 9.16
C LEU A 291 -22.47 3.01 10.69
N TYR A 292 -21.27 3.35 11.19
CA TYR A 292 -21.01 3.42 12.63
C TYR A 292 -21.04 4.83 13.23
N LYS A 293 -21.32 5.88 12.45
CA LYS A 293 -21.23 7.28 12.88
C LYS A 293 -22.06 7.63 14.13
N ASP A 294 -23.06 6.82 14.46
CA ASP A 294 -23.91 7.04 15.62
C ASP A 294 -23.47 6.25 16.88
N GLN A 295 -22.45 5.40 16.76
CA GLN A 295 -21.75 4.81 17.90
C GLN A 295 -20.99 5.89 18.72
N PRO A 296 -20.71 5.64 20.02
CA PRO A 296 -19.77 6.44 20.79
C PRO A 296 -18.45 6.61 20.03
N VAL A 297 -17.86 7.81 20.06
CA VAL A 297 -16.66 8.13 19.26
C VAL A 297 -15.50 7.16 19.50
N THR A 298 -15.35 6.67 20.73
CA THR A 298 -14.33 5.68 21.13
C THR A 298 -14.55 4.29 20.53
N LEU A 299 -15.74 4.02 19.96
CA LEU A 299 -16.09 2.76 19.31
C LEU A 299 -16.26 2.93 17.78
N ARG A 300 -15.95 4.09 17.21
CA ARG A 300 -16.01 4.36 15.77
C ARG A 300 -14.73 3.91 15.06
N ALA A 301 -14.52 2.61 15.05
CA ALA A 301 -13.44 1.94 14.34
C ALA A 301 -13.94 0.61 13.79
N GLY A 302 -13.12 -0.05 12.95
CA GLY A 302 -13.36 -1.45 12.61
C GLY A 302 -13.29 -2.35 13.85
N ALA A 303 -13.90 -3.54 13.79
CA ALA A 303 -13.85 -4.51 14.89
C ALA A 303 -12.41 -4.85 15.32
N ASN A 304 -11.51 -4.88 14.35
CA ASN A 304 -10.06 -4.75 14.48
C ASN A 304 -9.55 -4.00 13.23
N PRO A 305 -8.26 -3.62 13.14
CA PRO A 305 -7.72 -2.95 11.95
C PRO A 305 -8.05 -3.70 10.65
N GLY A 306 -7.91 -5.04 10.68
CA GLY A 306 -8.31 -6.05 9.66
C GLY A 306 -9.61 -5.76 8.91
N PHE A 307 -10.65 -5.41 9.65
CA PHE A 307 -11.98 -5.24 9.08
C PHE A 307 -12.10 -3.98 8.24
N HIS A 308 -11.34 -2.93 8.56
CA HIS A 308 -11.47 -1.65 7.89
C HIS A 308 -11.00 -1.74 6.44
N GLU A 309 -9.86 -2.40 6.21
CA GLU A 309 -9.31 -2.68 4.89
C GLU A 309 -10.12 -3.73 4.13
N ALA A 310 -10.53 -4.81 4.82
CA ALA A 310 -11.22 -5.92 4.17
C ALA A 310 -12.58 -5.52 3.58
N VAL A 311 -13.30 -4.55 4.16
CA VAL A 311 -14.59 -4.09 3.63
C VAL A 311 -14.41 -3.43 2.26
N GLY A 312 -13.48 -2.47 2.14
CA GLY A 312 -13.18 -1.82 0.87
C GLY A 312 -12.69 -2.83 -0.19
N ASP A 313 -11.79 -3.72 0.21
CA ASP A 313 -11.25 -4.73 -0.69
C ASP A 313 -12.26 -5.77 -1.16
N THR A 314 -13.21 -6.17 -0.31
CA THR A 314 -14.28 -7.10 -0.69
C THR A 314 -15.15 -6.53 -1.81
N ILE A 315 -15.45 -5.23 -1.73
CA ILE A 315 -16.19 -4.53 -2.78
C ILE A 315 -15.34 -4.39 -4.04
N ALA A 316 -14.08 -3.96 -3.89
CA ALA A 316 -13.14 -3.84 -5.00
C ALA A 316 -12.98 -5.17 -5.77
N LEU A 317 -13.00 -6.33 -5.08
CA LEU A 317 -12.96 -7.65 -5.72
C LEU A 317 -14.16 -7.91 -6.64
N SER A 318 -15.35 -7.45 -6.25
CA SER A 318 -16.60 -7.59 -7.03
C SER A 318 -16.60 -6.66 -8.24
N VAL A 319 -16.10 -5.43 -8.05
CA VAL A 319 -16.00 -4.39 -9.08
C VAL A 319 -14.98 -4.79 -10.14
N ALA A 320 -13.83 -5.33 -9.74
CA ALA A 320 -12.76 -5.78 -10.62
C ALA A 320 -13.06 -7.14 -11.30
N THR A 321 -14.32 -7.45 -11.57
CA THR A 321 -14.70 -8.64 -12.34
C THR A 321 -14.98 -8.26 -13.80
N PRO A 322 -14.56 -9.07 -14.78
CA PRO A 322 -14.89 -8.82 -16.18
C PRO A 322 -16.40 -8.70 -16.43
N GLU A 323 -17.20 -9.47 -15.71
CA GLU A 323 -18.67 -9.40 -15.78
C GLU A 323 -19.20 -8.04 -15.32
N HIS A 324 -18.67 -7.49 -14.22
CA HIS A 324 -19.05 -6.17 -13.75
C HIS A 324 -18.64 -5.09 -14.76
N PHE A 325 -17.41 -5.10 -15.26
CA PHE A 325 -16.95 -4.15 -16.28
C PHE A 325 -17.82 -4.20 -17.54
N ARG A 326 -18.24 -5.39 -17.98
CA ARG A 326 -19.19 -5.54 -19.09
C ARG A 326 -20.54 -4.91 -18.76
N LYS A 327 -21.06 -5.11 -17.55
CA LYS A 327 -22.35 -4.57 -17.10
C LYS A 327 -22.36 -3.03 -17.09
N ILE A 328 -21.26 -2.39 -16.71
CA ILE A 328 -21.12 -0.93 -16.71
C ILE A 328 -20.59 -0.39 -18.07
N GLY A 329 -20.46 -1.25 -19.07
CA GLY A 329 -20.04 -0.88 -20.41
C GLY A 329 -18.58 -0.42 -20.51
N LEU A 330 -17.70 -0.88 -19.62
CA LEU A 330 -16.24 -0.62 -19.68
C LEU A 330 -15.43 -1.78 -20.25
N LEU A 331 -16.07 -2.92 -20.52
CA LEU A 331 -15.43 -4.07 -21.17
C LEU A 331 -16.36 -4.65 -22.24
N ASP A 332 -15.91 -4.61 -23.49
CA ASP A 332 -16.66 -5.14 -24.63
C ASP A 332 -16.15 -6.54 -25.02
N ASN A 333 -17.04 -7.38 -25.58
CA ASN A 333 -16.71 -8.69 -26.16
C ASN A 333 -16.06 -9.72 -25.21
N TYR A 334 -16.21 -9.57 -23.89
CA TYR A 334 -15.76 -10.60 -22.96
C TYR A 334 -16.69 -11.83 -22.97
N GLU A 335 -16.11 -12.99 -23.27
CA GLU A 335 -16.74 -14.30 -23.14
C GLU A 335 -16.05 -15.10 -22.03
N SER A 336 -16.82 -15.81 -21.20
CA SER A 336 -16.26 -16.72 -20.20
C SER A 336 -15.76 -17.97 -20.92
N SER A 337 -14.48 -17.94 -21.29
CA SER A 337 -13.71 -19.06 -21.82
C SER A 337 -12.64 -19.44 -20.80
N TYR A 338 -12.12 -20.66 -20.91
CA TYR A 338 -11.03 -21.13 -20.04
C TYR A 338 -9.83 -20.17 -20.06
N GLU A 339 -9.43 -19.69 -21.25
CA GLU A 339 -8.30 -18.78 -21.43
C GLU A 339 -8.54 -17.42 -20.77
N ASN A 340 -9.74 -16.85 -20.97
CA ASN A 340 -10.13 -15.58 -20.38
C ASN A 340 -10.26 -15.68 -18.85
N ASP A 341 -10.79 -16.80 -18.34
CA ASP A 341 -10.93 -17.06 -16.90
C ASP A 341 -9.56 -17.23 -16.24
N ILE A 342 -8.65 -18.00 -16.86
CA ILE A 342 -7.27 -18.15 -16.36
C ILE A 342 -6.53 -16.82 -16.34
N ASN A 343 -6.66 -16.02 -17.40
CA ASN A 343 -6.03 -14.69 -17.45
C ASN A 343 -6.62 -13.75 -16.37
N ALA A 344 -7.93 -13.76 -16.15
CA ALA A 344 -8.56 -12.96 -15.09
C ALA A 344 -8.10 -13.40 -13.68
N LEU A 345 -8.02 -14.72 -13.43
CA LEU A 345 -7.48 -15.26 -12.18
C LEU A 345 -6.00 -14.93 -12.00
N PHE A 346 -5.22 -14.99 -13.07
CA PHE A 346 -3.80 -14.63 -13.07
C PHE A 346 -3.59 -13.16 -12.73
N GLN A 347 -4.37 -12.24 -13.33
CA GLN A 347 -4.35 -10.82 -12.98
C GLN A 347 -4.65 -10.62 -11.48
N LYS A 348 -5.72 -11.26 -10.97
CA LYS A 348 -6.05 -11.21 -9.53
C LYS A 348 -4.94 -11.78 -8.65
N ALA A 349 -4.24 -12.83 -9.09
CA ALA A 349 -3.13 -13.41 -8.36
C ALA A 349 -1.91 -12.47 -8.30
N LEU A 350 -1.60 -11.77 -9.40
CA LEU A 350 -0.54 -10.76 -9.45
C LEU A 350 -0.80 -9.58 -8.50
N ASP A 351 -2.05 -9.26 -8.20
CA ASP A 351 -2.40 -8.17 -7.28
C ASP A 351 -2.54 -8.66 -5.83
N ARG A 352 -3.27 -9.74 -5.61
CA ARG A 352 -3.68 -10.17 -4.27
C ARG A 352 -2.73 -11.19 -3.65
N VAL A 353 -2.29 -12.18 -4.41
CA VAL A 353 -1.43 -13.26 -3.89
C VAL A 353 0.01 -12.78 -3.76
N ALA A 354 0.48 -11.98 -4.74
CA ALA A 354 1.81 -11.37 -4.70
C ALA A 354 2.01 -10.40 -3.52
N PHE A 355 0.93 -9.74 -3.09
CA PHE A 355 0.96 -8.79 -1.97
C PHE A 355 1.14 -9.46 -0.61
N LEU A 356 0.55 -10.63 -0.39
CA LEU A 356 0.53 -11.30 0.93
C LEU A 356 1.88 -11.34 1.65
N PRO A 357 2.98 -11.80 1.02
CA PRO A 357 4.27 -11.81 1.71
C PRO A 357 4.84 -10.41 1.95
N PHE A 358 4.50 -9.40 1.12
CA PHE A 358 4.84 -8.01 1.42
C PHE A 358 4.08 -7.49 2.64
N GLY A 359 2.76 -7.76 2.67
CA GLY A 359 1.84 -7.47 3.77
C GLY A 359 2.38 -7.91 5.13
N LEU A 360 2.96 -9.11 5.15
CA LEU A 360 3.56 -9.69 6.35
C LEU A 360 4.91 -9.07 6.73
N VAL A 361 5.82 -8.94 5.76
CA VAL A 361 7.22 -8.59 6.03
C VAL A 361 7.37 -7.19 6.65
N ILE A 362 6.55 -6.22 6.23
CA ILE A 362 6.65 -4.84 6.75
C ILE A 362 6.49 -4.80 8.26
N ASP A 363 5.40 -5.36 8.77
CA ASP A 363 5.15 -5.33 10.21
C ASP A 363 5.95 -6.37 10.98
N MET A 364 6.27 -7.53 10.39
CA MET A 364 7.24 -8.44 10.99
C MET A 364 8.58 -7.75 11.25
N TRP A 365 9.07 -6.98 10.27
CA TRP A 365 10.28 -6.18 10.44
C TRP A 365 10.08 -5.12 11.53
N ARG A 366 9.02 -4.31 11.48
CA ARG A 366 8.78 -3.26 12.49
C ARG A 366 8.65 -3.82 13.90
N TRP A 367 7.97 -4.93 14.08
CA TRP A 367 7.83 -5.59 15.39
C TRP A 367 9.16 -6.08 15.94
N GLU A 368 10.06 -6.60 15.10
CA GLU A 368 11.42 -6.96 15.52
C GLU A 368 12.24 -5.73 15.94
N ILE A 369 12.05 -4.60 15.26
CA ILE A 369 12.72 -3.33 15.57
C ILE A 369 12.19 -2.74 16.88
N PHE A 370 10.87 -2.69 17.07
CA PHE A 370 10.26 -2.25 18.31
C PHE A 370 10.68 -3.14 19.50
N ALA A 371 10.72 -4.46 19.30
CA ALA A 371 11.17 -5.40 20.32
C ALA A 371 12.70 -5.41 20.54
N ALA A 372 13.45 -4.50 19.89
CA ALA A 372 14.91 -4.41 19.95
C ALA A 372 15.64 -5.73 19.64
N LYS A 373 15.07 -6.58 18.76
CA LYS A 373 15.67 -7.85 18.33
C LYS A 373 16.75 -7.67 17.25
N VAL A 374 16.84 -6.48 16.67
CA VAL A 374 17.74 -6.15 15.57
C VAL A 374 18.47 -4.85 15.90
N ASP A 375 19.79 -4.93 15.96
CA ASP A 375 20.63 -3.75 16.22
C ASP A 375 20.53 -2.73 15.08
N PHE A 376 20.61 -1.45 15.42
CA PHE A 376 20.48 -0.31 14.50
C PHE A 376 21.29 -0.43 13.18
N PRO A 377 22.56 -0.89 13.18
CA PRO A 377 23.32 -1.07 11.93
C PRO A 377 22.73 -2.18 11.02
N ASN A 378 22.06 -3.18 11.59
CA ASN A 378 21.55 -4.36 10.89
C ASN A 378 20.11 -4.20 10.39
N TRP A 379 19.46 -3.06 10.63
CA TRP A 379 18.07 -2.81 10.24
C TRP A 379 17.80 -3.08 8.75
N ASN A 380 18.64 -2.55 7.84
CA ASN A 380 18.47 -2.75 6.40
C ASN A 380 18.80 -4.18 5.97
N LYS A 381 19.80 -4.80 6.59
CA LYS A 381 20.15 -6.20 6.34
C LYS A 381 18.96 -7.10 6.69
N ARG A 382 18.37 -6.91 7.87
CA ARG A 382 17.22 -7.70 8.32
C ARG A 382 16.00 -7.50 7.44
N TRP A 383 15.78 -6.28 6.95
CA TRP A 383 14.73 -6.00 5.96
C TRP A 383 14.88 -6.90 4.73
N TRP A 384 16.09 -6.98 4.16
CA TRP A 384 16.35 -7.83 3.00
C TRP A 384 16.28 -9.32 3.31
N GLU A 385 16.78 -9.77 4.46
CA GLU A 385 16.64 -11.17 4.89
C GLU A 385 15.16 -11.60 4.92
N LEU A 386 14.27 -10.76 5.47
CA LEU A 386 12.83 -11.04 5.50
C LEU A 386 12.20 -11.02 4.10
N ARG A 387 12.60 -10.06 3.24
CA ARG A 387 12.11 -10.01 1.85
C ARG A 387 12.55 -11.23 1.05
N GLU A 388 13.77 -11.70 1.22
CA GLU A 388 14.27 -12.91 0.57
C GLU A 388 13.56 -14.16 1.10
N GLU A 389 13.33 -14.27 2.41
CA GLU A 389 12.68 -15.43 3.04
C GLU A 389 11.19 -15.58 2.67
N TYR A 390 10.44 -14.46 2.70
CA TYR A 390 8.98 -14.48 2.52
C TYR A 390 8.56 -14.17 1.09
N GLN A 391 9.15 -13.14 0.48
CA GLN A 391 8.78 -12.73 -0.88
C GLN A 391 9.66 -13.36 -1.95
N MET A 392 10.78 -13.99 -1.63
CA MET A 392 11.69 -14.53 -2.64
C MET A 392 12.11 -13.46 -3.66
N VAL A 393 12.36 -12.23 -3.16
CA VAL A 393 12.91 -11.11 -3.95
C VAL A 393 14.21 -10.64 -3.34
N SER A 394 15.15 -10.21 -4.18
CA SER A 394 16.46 -9.71 -3.73
C SER A 394 16.66 -8.25 -4.13
N ALA A 395 17.52 -7.56 -3.38
CA ALA A 395 18.02 -6.26 -3.81
C ALA A 395 18.77 -6.45 -5.14
N PRO A 396 18.53 -5.62 -6.17
CA PRO A 396 19.21 -5.76 -7.45
C PRO A 396 20.65 -5.24 -7.45
N VAL A 397 21.01 -4.48 -6.40
CA VAL A 397 22.35 -3.98 -6.13
C VAL A 397 22.65 -4.15 -4.65
N GLU A 398 23.93 -4.27 -4.31
CA GLU A 398 24.38 -4.25 -2.91
C GLU A 398 23.94 -2.93 -2.24
N ARG A 399 23.57 -3.02 -0.97
CA ARG A 399 23.04 -1.88 -0.20
C ARG A 399 24.05 -1.51 0.88
N ASP A 400 24.40 -0.24 0.94
CA ASP A 400 25.36 0.29 1.90
C ASP A 400 24.91 0.07 3.36
N LEU A 401 25.86 0.13 4.30
CA LEU A 401 25.58 -0.03 5.73
C LEU A 401 24.65 1.07 6.28
N ASP A 402 24.69 2.27 5.71
CA ASP A 402 23.84 3.40 6.07
C ASP A 402 22.51 3.42 5.30
N ALA A 403 22.29 2.49 4.36
CA ALA A 403 21.00 2.35 3.69
C ALA A 403 19.87 2.09 4.71
N PHE A 404 18.67 2.54 4.33
CA PHE A 404 17.43 2.35 5.07
C PHE A 404 16.25 2.24 4.08
N ASP A 405 16.31 1.20 3.24
CA ASP A 405 15.32 0.89 2.22
C ASP A 405 13.86 0.76 2.74
N PRO A 406 13.55 0.30 3.98
CA PRO A 406 12.18 0.36 4.49
C PRO A 406 11.63 1.80 4.56
N GLY A 407 12.47 2.81 4.85
CA GLY A 407 12.04 4.22 4.88
C GLY A 407 11.55 4.74 3.52
N ALA A 408 11.89 4.06 2.43
CA ALA A 408 11.42 4.39 1.09
C ALA A 408 9.98 3.91 0.81
N LYS A 409 9.26 3.32 1.78
CA LYS A 409 7.85 2.91 1.68
C LYS A 409 6.98 3.74 2.60
N TYR A 410 5.96 4.40 2.06
CA TYR A 410 5.05 5.36 2.73
C TYR A 410 4.71 5.05 4.20
N HIS A 411 4.31 3.80 4.48
CA HIS A 411 3.78 3.42 5.79
C HIS A 411 4.83 3.47 6.92
N ILE A 412 6.12 3.43 6.57
CA ILE A 412 7.23 3.53 7.52
C ILE A 412 7.37 4.97 8.05
N PRO A 413 7.63 6.00 7.23
CA PRO A 413 7.75 7.39 7.70
C PRO A 413 6.43 8.03 8.14
N TYR A 414 5.27 7.50 7.70
CA TYR A 414 3.96 8.02 8.09
C TYR A 414 3.34 7.34 9.31
N ASP A 415 4.04 6.41 9.97
CA ASP A 415 3.53 5.73 11.17
C ASP A 415 2.18 5.02 10.95
N SER A 416 2.02 4.37 9.79
CA SER A 416 0.79 3.65 9.43
C SER A 416 0.99 2.15 9.58
N GLN A 417 0.14 1.48 10.34
CA GLN A 417 0.14 0.00 10.45
C GLN A 417 -0.06 -0.64 9.07
N TYR A 418 0.50 -1.84 8.85
CA TYR A 418 0.49 -2.53 7.55
C TYR A 418 -0.26 -3.86 7.61
N ILE A 419 -0.20 -4.53 8.76
CA ILE A 419 -1.10 -5.61 9.11
C ILE A 419 -2.36 -4.96 9.67
N SER A 420 -3.35 -4.93 8.80
CA SER A 420 -4.66 -4.34 8.99
C SER A 420 -5.67 -5.03 8.09
#